data_AF-A0A4Y2U767-F1
#
_entry.id   AF-A0A4Y2U767-F1
#
_cell.length_a   1.000
_cell.length_b   1.000
_cell.length_c   1.000
_cell.angle_alpha   90.00
_cell.angle_beta   90.00
_cell.angle_gamma   90.00
#
_symmetry.space_group_name_H-M   'P 1'
#
loop_
_entity.id
_entity.type
_entity.pdbx_description
1 polymer ?
#
loop_
_entity_poly.entity_id
_entity_poly.type
_entity_poly.pdbx_seq_one_letter_code
_entity_poly.pdbx_strand_id
1 'polypeptide(L)'
;MKLILSRPLQWLVCQLQANQLPLRHLLEHVDRTTTGPRILTGEIRKSLAGCEKLSVVSSTPIENTLCEVTNKKDLSTDQIKSYKRIPVVDSEGEPNCCYTIESLVGQPNAEEDLYPNTFIIEFVINTQGEEYVMYSVPVMIQVKVHNRRAIVNPFSGGYSMEGGMQYNAYVSMQTRELLPSPYDTHCLYYLELWKRNNGTGPLSYKTCVEYCQVNKLLELGKCIDKNVDYPHEFQLCARNVRTLTSDIVKNCTLKCRDAC
;
A
#
# COMPACT_ATOMS: atom_id res chain seq x y z
N MET A 1 -16.09 13.73 3.57
CA MET A 1 -15.55 13.90 2.19
C MET A 1 -16.69 14.28 1.23
N LYS A 2 -16.47 14.79 0.00
CA LYS A 2 -17.49 14.92 -1.08
C LYS A 2 -16.82 14.83 -2.47
N LEU A 3 -17.36 14.04 -3.40
CA LEU A 3 -16.67 13.56 -4.61
C LEU A 3 -17.66 13.54 -5.79
N ILE A 4 -17.12 13.62 -7.01
CA ILE A 4 -17.82 13.57 -8.30
C ILE A 4 -16.98 12.73 -9.27
N LEU A 5 -17.36 11.47 -9.55
CA LEU A 5 -16.52 10.53 -10.33
C LEU A 5 -17.33 9.49 -11.14
N SER A 6 -17.01 9.29 -12.43
CA SER A 6 -17.74 8.40 -13.36
C SER A 6 -17.26 6.93 -13.41
N ARG A 7 -16.24 6.55 -12.62
CA ARG A 7 -15.65 5.20 -12.54
C ARG A 7 -14.97 4.97 -11.18
N PRO A 8 -14.84 3.72 -10.69
CA PRO A 8 -14.23 3.45 -9.40
C PRO A 8 -12.70 3.56 -9.46
N LEU A 9 -12.13 4.39 -8.60
CA LEU A 9 -10.69 4.45 -8.34
C LEU A 9 -10.43 3.95 -6.93
N GLN A 10 -9.40 3.11 -6.77
CA GLN A 10 -9.02 2.53 -5.49
C GLN A 10 -8.08 3.48 -4.74
N TRP A 11 -8.31 3.59 -3.44
CA TRP A 11 -7.47 4.30 -2.49
C TRP A 11 -6.58 3.29 -1.78
N LEU A 12 -5.29 3.57 -1.71
CA LEU A 12 -4.33 2.88 -0.86
C LEU A 12 -4.03 3.78 0.32
N VAL A 13 -4.18 3.27 1.54
CA VAL A 13 -3.81 3.97 2.77
C VAL A 13 -2.73 3.15 3.47
N CYS A 14 -1.60 3.78 3.76
CA CYS A 14 -0.55 3.23 4.61
C CYS A 14 -0.29 4.21 5.72
N GLN A 15 -0.24 3.69 6.95
CA GLN A 15 0.31 4.44 8.04
C GLN A 15 1.80 4.22 8.10
N LEU A 16 2.54 5.32 8.24
CA LEU A 16 3.96 5.32 8.49
C LEU A 16 4.11 5.05 9.98
N GLN A 17 4.59 3.84 10.35
CA GLN A 17 4.82 3.35 11.73
C GLN A 17 3.68 2.64 12.49
N ALA A 18 2.91 1.74 11.86
CA ALA A 18 2.18 0.70 12.60
C ALA A 18 2.83 -0.67 12.34
N ASN A 19 4.05 -0.88 12.83
CA ASN A 19 4.82 -2.07 12.48
C ASN A 19 4.33 -3.37 13.14
N GLN A 20 3.29 -3.37 13.99
CA GLN A 20 2.83 -4.60 14.67
C GLN A 20 1.34 -4.70 15.02
N LEU A 21 0.45 -3.78 14.62
CA LEU A 21 -0.95 -3.86 15.08
C LEU A 21 -1.96 -4.43 14.06
N PRO A 22 -2.88 -5.31 14.51
CA PRO A 22 -4.05 -5.70 13.73
C PRO A 22 -4.95 -4.49 13.46
N LEU A 23 -5.46 -4.39 12.23
CA LEU A 23 -6.36 -3.35 11.68
C LEU A 23 -7.54 -2.86 12.53
N ARG A 24 -7.89 -3.51 13.64
CA ARG A 24 -9.06 -3.16 14.46
C ARG A 24 -8.99 -1.74 15.04
N HIS A 25 -7.81 -1.13 15.07
CA HIS A 25 -7.59 0.24 15.52
C HIS A 25 -7.34 1.26 14.40
N LEU A 26 -7.22 0.85 13.13
CA LEU A 26 -6.74 1.74 12.06
C LEU A 26 -7.85 2.49 11.30
N LEU A 27 -9.02 1.86 11.16
CA LEU A 27 -10.18 2.40 10.46
C LEU A 27 -11.38 2.37 11.41
N GLU A 28 -11.73 3.52 11.96
CA GLU A 28 -12.85 3.62 12.92
C GLU A 28 -14.19 3.49 12.22
N HIS A 29 -14.29 3.91 10.95
CA HIS A 29 -15.57 3.94 10.24
C HIS A 29 -15.44 3.95 8.70
N VAL A 30 -16.39 3.29 8.04
CA VAL A 30 -16.73 3.44 6.61
C VAL A 30 -18.28 3.46 6.55
N ASP A 31 -18.89 4.64 6.79
CA ASP A 31 -20.31 5.04 6.91
C ASP A 31 -21.41 3.99 7.25
N ARG A 32 -22.28 4.14 8.28
CA ARG A 32 -23.11 5.31 8.69
C ARG A 32 -23.31 5.48 10.23
N THR A 33 -23.30 6.74 10.70
CA THR A 33 -23.83 7.35 11.96
C THR A 33 -23.23 7.01 13.34
N THR A 34 -23.12 8.06 14.17
CA THR A 34 -22.24 8.20 15.35
C THR A 34 -22.97 8.21 16.70
N THR A 35 -22.28 7.78 17.77
CA THR A 35 -22.18 8.51 19.07
C THR A 35 -21.05 7.89 19.91
N GLY A 36 -20.06 8.69 20.31
CA GLY A 36 -18.91 8.24 21.11
C GLY A 36 -19.07 8.50 22.61
N PRO A 37 -18.47 7.69 23.51
CA PRO A 37 -18.33 8.06 24.91
C PRO A 37 -17.04 8.86 25.18
N ARG A 38 -17.15 9.84 26.08
CA ARG A 38 -16.07 10.70 26.57
C ARG A 38 -15.26 10.00 27.67
N ILE A 39 -13.94 10.16 27.61
CA ILE A 39 -12.96 10.08 28.70
C ILE A 39 -12.50 8.67 29.13
N LEU A 40 -11.19 8.42 28.99
CA LEU A 40 -10.48 7.28 29.58
C LEU A 40 -9.91 7.70 30.95
N THR A 41 -10.44 7.13 32.03
CA THR A 41 -9.85 7.15 33.39
C THR A 41 -9.62 5.71 33.81
N GLY A 42 -8.36 5.28 33.94
CA GLY A 42 -8.01 3.91 34.31
C GLY A 42 -6.59 3.74 34.85
N GLU A 43 -6.35 2.60 35.51
CA GLU A 43 -5.18 2.30 36.35
C GLU A 43 -3.82 2.27 35.62
N ILE A 44 -3.82 2.26 34.28
CA ILE A 44 -2.61 2.33 33.45
C ILE A 44 -1.80 3.60 33.77
N ARG A 45 -2.46 4.71 34.10
CA ARG A 45 -1.79 5.95 34.52
C ARG A 45 -1.02 5.80 35.85
N LYS A 46 -1.43 4.88 36.73
CA LYS A 46 -0.75 4.63 38.01
C LYS A 46 0.49 3.75 37.85
N SER A 47 0.50 2.85 36.86
CA SER A 47 1.63 1.95 36.59
C SER A 47 2.83 2.62 35.90
N LEU A 48 2.65 3.84 35.37
CA LEU A 48 3.71 4.63 34.72
C LEU A 48 4.56 5.48 35.70
N ALA A 49 4.21 5.52 36.99
CA ALA A 49 5.00 6.19 38.00
C ALA A 49 6.24 5.35 38.36
N GLY A 50 7.36 5.59 37.68
CA GLY A 50 8.66 4.96 38.01
C GLY A 50 9.43 4.34 36.84
N CYS A 51 8.93 4.44 35.60
CA CYS A 51 9.61 3.91 34.41
C CYS A 51 11.02 4.49 34.18
N GLU A 52 11.31 5.69 34.68
CA GLU A 52 12.63 6.34 34.55
C GLU A 52 13.76 5.57 35.27
N LYS A 53 13.45 4.60 36.15
CA LYS A 53 14.45 3.87 36.96
C LYS A 53 14.70 2.43 36.51
N LEU A 54 14.08 1.94 35.44
CA LEU A 54 14.27 0.57 34.99
C LEU A 54 15.51 0.46 34.08
N SER A 55 16.41 -0.49 34.36
CA SER A 55 17.58 -0.72 33.53
C SER A 55 17.19 -1.29 32.17
N VAL A 56 17.90 -0.86 31.13
CA VAL A 56 17.70 -1.34 29.76
C VAL A 56 17.98 -2.84 29.72
N VAL A 57 16.93 -3.63 29.50
CA VAL A 57 17.03 -5.07 29.29
C VAL A 57 17.63 -5.29 27.90
N SER A 58 18.65 -6.14 27.81
CA SER A 58 19.22 -6.55 26.52
C SER A 58 18.17 -7.29 25.69
N SER A 59 17.70 -6.68 24.61
CA SER A 59 16.80 -7.32 23.64
C SER A 59 17.59 -8.01 22.54
N THR A 60 17.15 -9.21 22.13
CA THR A 60 17.62 -9.84 20.90
C THR A 60 17.13 -9.05 19.68
N PRO A 61 17.91 -8.96 18.58
CA PRO A 61 17.43 -8.40 17.32
C PRO A 61 16.17 -9.15 16.87
N ILE A 62 15.11 -8.42 16.56
CA ILE A 62 13.91 -8.99 15.94
C ILE A 62 14.30 -9.35 14.50
N GLU A 63 14.18 -10.62 14.12
CA GLU A 63 14.33 -11.03 12.72
C GLU A 63 13.40 -10.17 11.85
N ASN A 64 13.87 -9.77 10.67
CA ASN A 64 13.12 -8.95 9.72
C ASN A 64 11.99 -9.75 9.06
N THR A 65 11.07 -10.29 9.86
CA THR A 65 9.92 -11.04 9.41
C THR A 65 8.81 -10.09 9.01
N LEU A 66 8.31 -10.32 7.80
CA LEU A 66 7.19 -9.63 7.21
C LEU A 66 5.97 -9.68 8.14
N CYS A 67 5.23 -8.56 8.26
CA CYS A 67 4.13 -8.36 9.19
C CYS A 67 3.20 -9.58 9.34
N GLU A 68 3.35 -10.31 10.44
CA GLU A 68 2.43 -11.38 10.82
C GLU A 68 1.24 -10.77 11.59
N VAL A 69 0.02 -10.96 11.09
CA VAL A 69 -1.20 -10.60 11.82
C VAL A 69 -1.56 -11.78 12.70
N THR A 70 -1.36 -11.63 14.01
CA THR A 70 -1.99 -12.50 15.01
C THR A 70 -3.46 -12.09 15.18
N ASN A 71 -4.34 -13.09 15.17
CA ASN A 71 -5.81 -13.02 15.34
C ASN A 71 -6.67 -12.58 14.14
N LYS A 72 -7.01 -13.57 13.29
CA LYS A 72 -8.12 -13.54 12.32
C LYS A 72 -9.53 -13.60 12.95
N LYS A 73 -9.66 -13.63 14.28
CA LYS A 73 -10.93 -13.95 14.97
C LYS A 73 -11.82 -12.73 15.28
N ASP A 74 -11.37 -11.51 15.00
CA ASP A 74 -11.97 -10.29 15.55
C ASP A 74 -12.63 -9.34 14.52
N LEU A 75 -12.73 -9.74 13.26
CA LEU A 75 -13.28 -8.88 12.20
C LEU A 75 -14.68 -9.33 11.76
N SER A 76 -15.57 -8.37 11.53
CA SER A 76 -16.87 -8.61 10.90
C SER A 76 -16.68 -9.16 9.49
N THR A 77 -17.39 -10.23 9.12
CA THR A 77 -17.26 -10.95 7.85
C THR A 77 -17.43 -10.09 6.60
N ASP A 78 -18.09 -8.93 6.71
CA ASP A 78 -18.33 -8.00 5.60
C ASP A 78 -17.20 -6.98 5.42
N GLN A 79 -16.50 -6.60 6.50
CA GLN A 79 -15.35 -5.70 6.42
C GLN A 79 -14.08 -6.42 5.93
N ILE A 80 -13.91 -7.71 6.25
CA ILE A 80 -12.74 -8.53 5.85
C ILE A 80 -12.62 -8.68 4.34
N LYS A 81 -13.73 -8.72 3.59
CA LYS A 81 -13.71 -8.99 2.15
C LYS A 81 -13.21 -7.80 1.32
N SER A 82 -13.22 -6.60 1.88
CA SER A 82 -12.97 -5.37 1.13
C SER A 82 -11.54 -4.85 1.21
N TYR A 83 -10.65 -5.38 2.04
CA TYR A 83 -9.26 -4.88 2.10
C TYR A 83 -8.23 -5.97 1.86
N LYS A 84 -7.13 -5.60 1.21
CA LYS A 84 -5.98 -6.48 0.96
C LYS A 84 -4.72 -5.83 1.52
N ARG A 85 -4.02 -6.59 2.37
CA ARG A 85 -2.71 -6.19 2.90
C ARG A 85 -1.65 -6.34 1.82
N ILE A 86 -0.76 -5.36 1.73
CA ILE A 86 0.33 -5.30 0.77
C ILE A 86 1.61 -4.93 1.51
N PRO A 87 2.66 -5.75 1.46
CA PRO A 87 3.98 -5.32 1.87
C PRO A 87 4.58 -4.35 0.85
N VAL A 88 5.16 -3.27 1.35
CA VAL A 88 5.90 -2.29 0.54
C VAL A 88 7.20 -1.93 1.24
N VAL A 89 8.08 -1.25 0.51
CA VAL A 89 9.32 -0.70 1.05
C VAL A 89 9.26 0.81 0.93
N ASP A 90 9.68 1.54 1.95
CA ASP A 90 9.77 3.01 1.87
C ASP A 90 11.05 3.48 1.15
N SER A 91 11.22 4.79 1.06
CA SER A 91 12.40 5.40 0.42
C SER A 91 13.73 5.10 1.11
N GLU A 92 13.69 4.68 2.38
CA GLU A 92 14.89 4.33 3.15
C GLU A 92 15.28 2.87 2.93
N GLY A 93 14.35 2.05 2.48
CA GLY A 93 14.53 0.61 2.31
C GLY A 93 13.88 -0.20 3.43
N GLU A 94 13.07 0.43 4.28
CA GLU A 94 12.45 -0.24 5.42
C GLU A 94 11.08 -0.83 5.02
N PRO A 95 10.79 -2.07 5.47
CA PRO A 95 9.53 -2.73 5.17
C PRO A 95 8.38 -2.05 5.91
N ASN A 96 7.28 -1.84 5.19
CA ASN A 96 6.05 -1.24 5.68
C ASN A 96 4.85 -2.07 5.23
N CYS A 97 3.78 -2.04 6.02
CA CYS A 97 2.54 -2.75 5.70
C CYS A 97 1.41 -1.80 5.34
N CYS A 98 0.92 -1.97 4.12
CA CYS A 98 -0.08 -1.13 3.48
C CYS A 98 -1.40 -1.88 3.29
N TYR A 99 -2.50 -1.14 3.15
CA TYR A 99 -3.82 -1.70 2.91
C TYR A 99 -4.48 -1.03 1.72
N THR A 100 -5.01 -1.86 0.81
CA THR A 100 -5.76 -1.42 -0.36
C THR A 100 -7.22 -1.85 -0.24
N ILE A 101 -8.17 -1.03 -0.68
CA ILE A 101 -9.62 -1.22 -0.44
C ILE A 101 -10.37 -1.49 -1.75
N GLU A 102 -11.06 -2.62 -1.88
CA GLU A 102 -11.79 -3.09 -3.07
C GLU A 102 -10.87 -3.53 -4.23
N SER A 103 -9.77 -4.23 -3.93
CA SER A 103 -8.84 -4.69 -4.98
C SER A 103 -9.42 -5.83 -5.81
N LEU A 104 -9.27 -5.74 -7.12
CA LEU A 104 -9.59 -6.77 -8.10
C LEU A 104 -8.36 -7.61 -8.49
N VAL A 105 -7.23 -7.45 -7.80
CA VAL A 105 -6.02 -8.25 -8.06
C VAL A 105 -6.28 -9.71 -7.71
N GLY A 106 -6.05 -10.59 -8.69
CA GLY A 106 -6.39 -12.02 -8.63
C GLY A 106 -7.82 -12.35 -9.08
N GLN A 107 -8.57 -11.36 -9.57
CA GLN A 107 -9.95 -11.52 -10.01
C GLN A 107 -10.10 -11.16 -11.50
N PRO A 108 -9.63 -12.02 -12.43
CA PRO A 108 -9.56 -11.70 -13.86
C PRO A 108 -10.94 -11.43 -14.50
N ASN A 109 -11.99 -12.04 -13.95
CA ASN A 109 -13.35 -11.99 -14.49
C ASN A 109 -14.28 -11.07 -13.68
N ALA A 110 -13.75 -10.32 -12.70
CA ALA A 110 -14.57 -9.39 -11.93
C ALA A 110 -15.03 -8.21 -12.80
N GLU A 111 -16.32 -7.89 -12.72
CA GLU A 111 -16.91 -6.73 -13.36
C GLU A 111 -16.51 -5.44 -12.63
N GLU A 112 -16.47 -4.32 -13.36
CA GLU A 112 -16.24 -3.01 -12.75
C GLU A 112 -17.56 -2.43 -12.25
N ASP A 113 -17.62 -2.12 -10.96
CA ASP A 113 -18.74 -1.39 -10.38
C ASP A 113 -18.76 0.05 -10.90
N LEU A 114 -19.82 0.47 -11.59
CA LEU A 114 -19.96 1.85 -12.05
C LEU A 114 -20.56 2.70 -10.93
N TYR A 115 -19.80 3.70 -10.46
CA TYR A 115 -20.30 4.65 -9.47
C TYR A 115 -20.83 5.93 -10.15
N PRO A 116 -21.84 6.58 -9.57
CA PRO A 116 -22.37 7.83 -10.09
C PRO A 116 -21.33 8.95 -9.96
N ASN A 117 -21.36 9.90 -10.90
CA ASN A 117 -20.50 11.09 -10.93
C ASN A 117 -20.62 12.01 -9.71
N THR A 118 -21.19 11.62 -8.57
CA THR A 118 -21.29 12.40 -7.33
C THR A 118 -21.04 11.53 -6.09
N PHE A 119 -20.50 10.32 -6.24
CA PHE A 119 -20.29 9.40 -5.12
C PHE A 119 -19.22 9.94 -4.20
N ILE A 120 -19.41 9.85 -2.89
CA ILE A 120 -18.49 10.29 -1.82
C ILE A 120 -17.98 9.08 -1.07
N ILE A 121 -16.67 9.04 -0.79
CA ILE A 121 -16.08 8.06 0.12
C ILE A 121 -15.46 8.82 1.27
N GLU A 122 -15.83 8.54 2.51
CA GLU A 122 -15.21 9.13 3.69
C GLU A 122 -14.35 8.09 4.40
N PHE A 123 -13.09 8.46 4.71
CA PHE A 123 -12.17 7.64 5.46
C PHE A 123 -11.87 8.32 6.79
N VAL A 124 -12.13 7.63 7.89
CA VAL A 124 -11.66 8.01 9.23
C VAL A 124 -10.55 7.05 9.60
N ILE A 125 -9.32 7.56 9.59
CA ILE A 125 -8.11 6.79 9.86
C ILE A 125 -7.65 7.15 11.27
N ASN A 126 -7.65 6.17 12.17
CA ASN A 126 -7.07 6.34 13.50
C ASN A 126 -5.59 5.95 13.44
N THR A 127 -4.75 6.96 13.64
CA THR A 127 -3.29 6.85 13.51
C THR A 127 -2.58 6.43 14.78
N GLN A 128 -3.29 6.21 15.88
CA GLN A 128 -2.72 5.78 17.17
C GLN A 128 -1.45 6.56 17.55
N GLY A 129 -1.54 7.90 17.50
CA GLY A 129 -0.38 8.78 17.72
C GLY A 129 0.31 8.56 19.08
N GLU A 130 -0.42 8.03 20.06
CA GLU A 130 0.08 7.64 21.38
C GLU A 130 1.12 6.51 21.36
N GLU A 131 1.19 5.71 20.28
CA GLU A 131 2.15 4.61 20.14
C GLU A 131 3.48 5.05 19.52
N TYR A 132 3.58 6.29 19.05
CA TYR A 132 4.78 6.82 18.44
C TYR A 132 5.81 7.11 19.53
N VAL A 133 6.97 6.45 19.43
CA VAL A 133 8.07 6.61 20.40
C VAL A 133 8.65 8.04 20.36
N MET A 134 8.64 8.67 19.19
CA MET A 134 9.17 10.03 18.99
C MET A 134 8.04 11.05 18.86
N TYR A 135 7.71 11.72 19.97
CA TYR A 135 6.72 12.80 19.99
C TYR A 135 7.06 14.02 19.11
N SER A 136 8.34 14.19 18.73
CA SER A 136 8.78 15.31 17.89
C SER A 136 8.56 15.09 16.39
N VAL A 137 8.20 13.88 15.98
CA VAL A 137 7.97 13.54 14.57
C VAL A 137 6.46 13.49 14.35
N PRO A 138 5.90 14.27 13.41
CA PRO A 138 4.48 14.20 13.12
C PRO A 138 4.10 12.82 12.59
N VAL A 139 2.94 12.34 12.99
CA VAL A 139 2.39 11.09 12.46
C VAL A 139 2.05 11.28 10.99
N MET A 140 2.65 10.48 10.11
CA MET A 140 2.45 10.58 8.67
C MET A 140 1.64 9.41 8.11
N ILE A 141 0.79 9.69 7.14
CA ILE A 141 -0.01 8.73 6.38
C ILE A 141 0.39 8.85 4.90
N GLN A 142 0.76 7.74 4.28
CA GLN A 142 1.01 7.66 2.84
C GLN A 142 -0.23 7.15 2.12
N VAL A 143 -0.72 7.90 1.14
CA VAL A 143 -1.91 7.55 0.37
C VAL A 143 -1.64 7.60 -1.11
N LYS A 144 -2.16 6.62 -1.85
CA LYS A 144 -2.08 6.63 -3.31
C LYS A 144 -3.36 6.14 -3.94
N VAL A 145 -3.87 6.91 -4.88
CA VAL A 145 -5.03 6.52 -5.69
C VAL A 145 -4.53 5.76 -6.93
N HIS A 146 -5.09 4.57 -7.18
CA HIS A 146 -4.67 3.72 -8.28
C HIS A 146 -5.82 2.87 -8.85
N ASN A 147 -5.54 2.18 -9.95
CA ASN A 147 -6.48 1.24 -10.57
C ASN A 147 -6.72 0.02 -9.67
N ARG A 148 -7.98 -0.43 -9.54
CA ARG A 148 -8.38 -1.59 -8.71
C ARG A 148 -7.66 -2.89 -9.04
N ARG A 149 -7.16 -3.04 -10.27
CA ARG A 149 -6.44 -4.24 -10.75
C ARG A 149 -4.93 -4.18 -10.50
N ALA A 150 -4.42 -3.06 -10.01
CA ALA A 150 -3.00 -2.86 -9.70
C ALA A 150 -2.74 -2.87 -8.19
N ILE A 151 -1.54 -3.28 -7.81
CA ILE A 151 -0.98 -3.04 -6.48
C ILE A 151 0.19 -2.07 -6.67
N VAL A 152 0.24 -1.00 -5.89
CA VAL A 152 1.26 0.05 -6.02
C VAL A 152 1.89 0.37 -4.68
N ASN A 153 3.15 0.80 -4.71
CA ASN A 153 3.82 1.37 -3.55
C ASN A 153 3.39 2.85 -3.41
N PRO A 154 2.84 3.30 -2.26
CA PRO A 154 2.45 4.69 -2.03
C PRO A 154 3.63 5.58 -1.64
N PHE A 155 4.72 5.01 -1.15
CA PHE A 155 5.96 5.76 -0.94
C PHE A 155 6.60 6.17 -2.27
N SER A 156 6.26 5.48 -3.37
CA SER A 156 6.67 5.84 -4.74
C SER A 156 5.56 6.63 -5.45
N GLY A 157 5.61 7.96 -5.37
CA GLY A 157 4.67 8.84 -6.07
C GLY A 157 3.24 8.82 -5.53
N GLY A 158 3.07 8.56 -4.24
CA GLY A 158 1.85 8.86 -3.49
C GLY A 158 1.92 10.22 -2.79
N TYR A 159 0.96 10.46 -1.90
CA TYR A 159 0.82 11.66 -1.10
C TYR A 159 1.11 11.36 0.37
N SER A 160 1.94 12.20 0.98
CA SER A 160 2.20 12.18 2.41
C SER A 160 1.27 13.19 3.11
N MET A 161 0.54 12.73 4.12
CA MET A 161 -0.45 13.52 4.87
C MET A 161 -0.18 13.42 6.37
N GLU A 162 -0.45 14.47 7.13
CA GLU A 162 -0.29 14.46 8.59
C GLU A 162 -1.54 13.87 9.27
N GLY A 163 -1.34 13.08 10.31
CA GLY A 163 -2.41 12.58 11.17
C GLY A 163 -3.12 13.70 11.92
N GLY A 164 -4.40 13.50 12.25
CA GLY A 164 -5.21 14.48 13.00
C GLY A 164 -5.73 15.66 12.17
N MET A 165 -5.45 15.70 10.87
CA MET A 165 -5.91 16.73 9.95
C MET A 165 -7.04 16.21 9.05
N GLN A 166 -7.93 17.11 8.65
CA GLN A 166 -8.99 16.81 7.67
C GLN A 166 -8.54 17.24 6.27
N TYR A 167 -8.55 16.30 5.33
CA TYR A 167 -8.18 16.54 3.93
C TYR A 167 -9.36 16.36 2.98
N ASN A 168 -9.43 17.21 1.96
CA ASN A 168 -10.36 17.07 0.84
C ASN A 168 -9.56 16.73 -0.41
N ALA A 169 -9.69 15.50 -0.90
CA ALA A 169 -9.06 15.04 -2.13
C ALA A 169 -10.06 15.06 -3.29
N TYR A 170 -9.64 15.66 -4.41
CA TYR A 170 -10.40 15.65 -5.65
C TYR A 170 -9.65 14.83 -6.67
N VAL A 171 -10.30 13.82 -7.22
CA VAL A 171 -9.69 12.91 -8.19
C VAL A 171 -10.32 13.17 -9.55
N SER A 172 -9.49 13.19 -10.59
CA SER A 172 -9.94 13.19 -11.97
C SER A 172 -9.25 12.05 -12.71
N MET A 173 -10.01 11.32 -13.52
CA MET A 173 -9.46 10.25 -14.34
C MET A 173 -9.20 10.78 -15.74
N GLN A 174 -7.98 10.62 -16.23
CA GLN A 174 -7.61 10.87 -17.61
C GLN A 174 -7.22 9.55 -18.26
N THR A 175 -7.76 9.28 -19.44
CA THR A 175 -7.44 8.08 -20.21
C THR A 175 -6.71 8.50 -21.47
N ARG A 176 -5.58 7.85 -21.75
CA ARG A 176 -4.84 7.98 -23.01
C ARG A 176 -4.88 6.62 -23.69
N GLU A 177 -5.42 6.58 -24.89
CA GLU A 177 -5.53 5.36 -25.69
C GLU A 177 -4.47 5.39 -26.79
N LEU A 178 -3.67 4.34 -26.88
CA LEU A 178 -2.74 4.14 -27.99
C LEU A 178 -3.31 3.06 -28.91
N LEU A 179 -3.35 3.35 -30.20
CA LEU A 179 -3.88 2.40 -31.19
C LEU A 179 -2.79 1.39 -31.57
N PRO A 180 -3.07 0.08 -31.58
CA PRO A 180 -2.10 -0.94 -31.98
C PRO A 180 -1.82 -0.86 -33.49
N SER A 181 -0.99 -1.76 -34.01
CA SER A 181 -0.78 -1.92 -35.47
C SER A 181 -2.10 -1.84 -36.25
N PRO A 182 -2.19 -1.05 -37.35
CA PRO A 182 -1.10 -0.53 -38.18
C PRO A 182 -0.47 0.80 -37.72
N TYR A 183 -0.89 1.36 -36.58
CA TYR A 183 -0.29 2.58 -36.06
C TYR A 183 1.08 2.28 -35.41
N ASP A 184 2.04 3.17 -35.62
CA ASP A 184 3.42 3.06 -35.12
C ASP A 184 3.53 3.36 -33.61
N THR A 185 2.57 2.92 -32.80
CA THR A 185 2.63 3.05 -31.33
C THR A 185 3.35 1.87 -30.70
N HIS A 186 3.31 0.70 -31.36
CA HIS A 186 3.89 -0.55 -30.87
C HIS A 186 3.47 -0.93 -29.43
N CYS A 187 2.31 -0.45 -28.95
CA CYS A 187 1.84 -0.62 -27.57
C CYS A 187 1.47 -2.08 -27.21
N LEU A 188 1.31 -2.36 -25.91
CA LEU A 188 0.91 -3.65 -25.37
C LEU A 188 -0.43 -3.59 -24.64
N TYR A 189 -1.29 -4.58 -24.89
CA TYR A 189 -2.54 -4.78 -24.14
C TYR A 189 -2.29 -5.46 -22.79
N TYR A 190 -1.78 -4.69 -21.82
CA TYR A 190 -1.47 -5.23 -20.49
C TYR A 190 -2.68 -5.84 -19.78
N LEU A 191 -3.89 -5.29 -19.96
CA LEU A 191 -5.09 -5.83 -19.32
C LEU A 191 -5.40 -7.25 -19.79
N GLU A 192 -5.18 -7.56 -21.07
CA GLU A 192 -5.40 -8.90 -21.62
C GLU A 192 -4.34 -9.89 -21.12
N LEU A 193 -3.09 -9.45 -20.99
CA LEU A 193 -2.03 -10.25 -20.36
C LEU A 193 -2.34 -10.51 -18.88
N TRP A 194 -2.80 -9.50 -18.16
CA TRP A 194 -3.17 -9.59 -16.75
C TRP A 194 -4.33 -10.57 -16.54
N LYS A 195 -5.37 -10.54 -17.38
CA LYS A 195 -6.47 -11.51 -17.35
C LYS A 195 -5.97 -12.93 -17.62
N ARG A 196 -5.12 -13.12 -18.64
CA ARG A 196 -4.52 -14.42 -18.98
C ARG A 196 -3.67 -14.98 -17.83
N ASN A 197 -3.06 -14.09 -17.05
CA ASN A 197 -2.25 -14.43 -15.87
C ASN A 197 -3.08 -14.45 -14.57
N ASN A 198 -4.34 -14.91 -14.65
CA ASN A 198 -5.24 -15.05 -13.50
C ASN A 198 -5.40 -13.77 -12.65
N GLY A 199 -5.39 -12.61 -13.30
CA GLY A 199 -5.56 -11.32 -12.62
C GLY A 199 -4.30 -10.84 -11.92
N THR A 200 -3.11 -11.15 -12.45
CA THR A 200 -1.83 -10.74 -11.86
C THR A 200 -0.87 -10.16 -12.90
N GLY A 201 0.11 -9.41 -12.42
CA GLY A 201 1.16 -8.80 -13.24
C GLY A 201 0.96 -7.30 -13.50
N PRO A 202 1.83 -6.72 -14.35
CA PRO A 202 1.87 -5.28 -14.58
C PRO A 202 0.73 -4.80 -15.47
N LEU A 203 0.34 -3.53 -15.29
CA LEU A 203 -0.73 -2.87 -16.04
C LEU A 203 -0.28 -1.61 -16.78
N SER A 204 1.01 -1.29 -16.70
CA SER A 204 1.61 -0.11 -17.33
C SER A 204 3.07 -0.36 -17.65
N TYR A 205 3.66 0.50 -18.49
CA TYR A 205 5.09 0.49 -18.75
C TYR A 205 5.92 0.51 -17.46
N LYS A 206 5.64 1.47 -16.55
CA LYS A 206 6.36 1.60 -15.28
C LYS A 206 6.29 0.31 -14.46
N THR A 207 5.09 -0.21 -14.23
CA THR A 207 4.91 -1.43 -13.42
C THR A 207 5.50 -2.66 -14.12
N CYS A 208 5.55 -2.69 -15.45
CA CYS A 208 6.22 -3.75 -16.21
C CYS A 208 7.72 -3.78 -15.96
N VAL A 209 8.37 -2.61 -15.97
CA VAL A 209 9.81 -2.51 -15.72
C VAL A 209 10.13 -2.97 -14.30
N GLU A 210 9.38 -2.50 -13.31
CA GLU A 210 9.56 -2.87 -11.91
C GLU A 210 9.30 -4.38 -11.68
N TYR A 211 8.22 -4.92 -12.27
CA TYR A 211 7.91 -6.35 -12.21
C TYR A 211 9.02 -7.20 -12.86
N CYS A 212 9.56 -6.76 -14.00
CA CYS A 212 10.69 -7.42 -14.66
C CYS A 212 11.95 -7.42 -13.78
N GLN A 213 12.23 -6.33 -13.08
CA GLN A 213 13.39 -6.23 -12.17
C GLN A 213 13.27 -7.26 -11.04
N VAL A 214 12.12 -7.33 -10.37
CA VAL A 214 11.87 -8.33 -9.32
C VAL A 214 12.12 -9.74 -9.86
N ASN A 215 11.45 -10.11 -10.94
CA ASN A 215 11.59 -11.45 -11.52
C ASN A 215 13.03 -11.76 -11.90
N LYS A 216 13.76 -10.78 -12.46
CA LYS A 216 15.15 -11.00 -12.86
C LYS A 216 16.08 -11.20 -11.67
N LEU A 217 15.86 -10.49 -10.57
CA LEU A 217 16.61 -10.70 -9.33
C LEU A 217 16.31 -12.09 -8.73
N LEU A 218 15.05 -12.51 -8.74
CA LEU A 218 14.66 -13.85 -8.28
C LEU A 218 15.28 -14.97 -9.12
N GLU A 219 15.26 -14.84 -10.46
CA GLU A 219 15.92 -15.79 -11.37
C GLU A 219 17.43 -15.94 -11.08
N LEU A 220 18.07 -14.86 -10.61
CA LEU A 220 19.48 -14.84 -10.26
C LEU A 220 19.76 -15.29 -8.82
N GLY A 221 18.73 -15.68 -8.06
CA GLY A 221 18.85 -16.04 -6.65
C GLY A 221 19.28 -14.88 -5.74
N LYS A 222 18.99 -13.63 -6.14
CA LYS A 222 19.35 -12.44 -5.39
C LYS A 222 18.17 -11.96 -4.52
N CYS A 223 18.49 -11.36 -3.38
CA CYS A 223 17.52 -10.59 -2.59
C CYS A 223 17.06 -9.33 -3.36
N ILE A 224 15.90 -8.80 -2.97
CA ILE A 224 15.36 -7.56 -3.54
C ILE A 224 15.90 -6.38 -2.75
N ASP A 225 16.62 -5.47 -3.41
CA ASP A 225 17.13 -4.27 -2.77
C ASP A 225 16.11 -3.11 -2.81
N LYS A 226 16.39 -2.08 -2.00
CA LYS A 226 15.50 -0.94 -1.79
C LYS A 226 15.16 -0.09 -3.03
N ASN A 227 15.86 -0.27 -4.15
CA ASN A 227 15.62 0.49 -5.38
C ASN A 227 14.55 -0.15 -6.27
N VAL A 228 13.95 -1.26 -5.84
CA VAL A 228 12.89 -1.94 -6.56
C VAL A 228 11.55 -1.60 -5.92
N ASP A 229 10.77 -0.76 -6.59
CA ASP A 229 9.52 -0.19 -6.06
C ASP A 229 8.31 -1.13 -6.17
N TYR A 230 8.44 -2.27 -6.85
CA TYR A 230 7.32 -3.19 -7.07
C TYR A 230 6.89 -3.86 -5.76
N PRO A 231 5.63 -3.76 -5.33
CA PRO A 231 5.18 -4.42 -4.10
C PRO A 231 5.34 -5.94 -4.16
N HIS A 232 5.99 -6.53 -3.15
CA HIS A 232 6.33 -7.95 -3.15
C HIS A 232 6.49 -8.55 -1.75
N GLU A 233 6.37 -9.87 -1.65
CA GLU A 233 6.59 -10.64 -0.40
C GLU A 233 7.98 -11.31 -0.33
N PHE A 234 8.82 -11.09 -1.35
CA PHE A 234 10.17 -11.69 -1.41
C PHE A 234 11.15 -11.10 -0.41
N GLN A 235 12.23 -11.85 -0.13
CA GLN A 235 13.28 -11.46 0.81
C GLN A 235 13.98 -10.16 0.41
N LEU A 236 14.01 -9.22 1.35
CA LEU A 236 14.75 -7.97 1.23
C LEU A 236 16.23 -8.16 1.48
N CYS A 237 17.05 -7.38 0.78
CA CYS A 237 18.48 -7.31 1.04
C CYS A 237 18.78 -6.66 2.40
N ALA A 238 19.92 -7.04 3.00
CA ALA A 238 20.44 -6.31 4.17
C ALA A 238 20.72 -4.85 3.81
N ARG A 239 20.70 -3.95 4.81
CA ARG A 239 20.96 -2.53 4.61
C ARG A 239 22.27 -2.31 3.83
N ASN A 240 22.23 -1.41 2.85
CA ASN A 240 23.33 -1.07 1.93
C ASN A 240 23.76 -2.16 0.93
N VAL A 241 23.13 -3.34 0.93
CA VAL A 241 23.36 -4.33 -0.12
C VAL A 241 22.54 -3.97 -1.36
N ARG A 242 23.22 -3.81 -2.49
CA ARG A 242 22.60 -3.50 -3.79
C ARG A 242 22.75 -4.68 -4.74
N THR A 243 21.64 -5.17 -5.27
CA THR A 243 21.55 -6.30 -6.19
C THR A 243 21.10 -5.89 -7.58
N LEU A 244 20.33 -4.81 -7.68
CA LEU A 244 19.86 -4.18 -8.91
C LEU A 244 21.00 -3.43 -9.61
N THR A 245 21.35 -3.90 -10.80
CA THR A 245 22.39 -3.32 -11.65
C THR A 245 21.78 -2.51 -12.80
N SER A 246 22.58 -1.58 -13.36
CA SER A 246 22.19 -0.81 -14.54
C SER A 246 21.79 -1.69 -15.73
N ASP A 247 22.45 -2.84 -15.90
CA ASP A 247 22.15 -3.77 -16.99
C ASP A 247 20.79 -4.44 -16.82
N ILE A 248 20.43 -4.82 -15.59
CA ILE A 248 19.10 -5.35 -15.29
C ILE A 248 18.04 -4.29 -15.61
N VAL A 249 18.25 -3.05 -15.14
CA VAL A 249 17.34 -1.94 -15.41
C VAL A 249 17.18 -1.72 -16.91
N LYS A 250 18.29 -1.56 -17.65
CA LYS A 250 18.28 -1.34 -19.10
C LYS A 250 17.57 -2.47 -19.84
N ASN A 251 17.85 -3.72 -19.50
CA ASN A 251 17.22 -4.87 -20.15
C ASN A 251 15.71 -4.94 -19.87
N CYS A 252 15.27 -4.59 -18.67
CA CYS A 252 13.84 -4.53 -18.34
C CYS A 252 13.13 -3.37 -19.04
N THR A 253 13.74 -2.19 -19.09
CA THR A 253 13.27 -1.04 -19.86
C THR A 253 13.03 -1.40 -21.34
N LEU A 254 13.97 -2.12 -21.96
CA LEU A 254 13.85 -2.54 -23.37
C LEU A 254 12.79 -3.61 -23.64
N LYS A 255 12.39 -4.38 -22.63
CA LYS A 255 11.38 -5.44 -22.76
C LYS A 255 9.94 -4.93 -22.66
N CYS A 256 9.74 -3.82 -21.95
CA CYS A 256 8.43 -3.25 -21.70
C CYS A 256 8.05 -2.24 -22.78
N ARG A 257 6.74 -2.02 -22.96
CA ARG A 257 6.21 -1.04 -23.92
C ARG A 257 5.10 -0.22 -23.25
N ASP A 258 4.69 0.86 -23.88
CA ASP A 258 3.53 1.61 -23.40
C ASP A 258 2.25 0.76 -23.49
N ALA A 259 1.33 1.02 -22.57
CA ALA A 259 0.02 0.40 -22.61
C ALA A 259 -0.78 0.95 -23.80
N CYS A 260 -1.47 0.06 -24.50
CA CYS A 260 -2.67 0.44 -25.23
C CYS A 260 -3.78 0.72 -24.19
#